data_AF-A0A3C1LQN0-F1
#
_entry.id   AF-A0A3C1LQN0-F1
#
_cell.length_a   1.000
_cell.length_b   1.000
_cell.length_c   1.000
_cell.angle_alpha   90.00
_cell.angle_beta   90.00
_cell.angle_gamma   90.00
#
_symmetry.space_group_name_H-M   'P 1'
#
loop_
_entity.id
_entity.type
_entity.pdbx_description
1 polymer ?
#
loop_
_entity_poly.entity_id
_entity_poly.type
_entity_poly.pdbx_seq_one_letter_code
_entity_poly.pdbx_strand_id
1 'polypeptide(L)' 'MVATFANHYGAMLFRKTVGAGCTLRPVPRSLSSSCGTCAVFNGPFLKEYVNENLEAVYEEKDGRYEMIYEN' A
#
# COMPACT_ATOMS: atom_id res chain seq x y z
N MET A 1 -1.50 -4.26 6.74
CA MET A 1 -2.05 -3.81 5.45
C MET A 1 -0.91 -3.47 4.49
N VAL A 2 -1.15 -3.65 3.19
CA VAL A 2 -0.21 -3.28 2.11
C VAL A 2 -0.95 -2.43 1.10
N ALA A 3 -0.53 -1.18 0.91
CA ALA A 3 -1.05 -0.28 -0.12
C ALA A 3 -0.06 -0.18 -1.28
N THR A 4 -0.51 -0.34 -2.52
CA THR A 4 0.30 -0.22 -3.74
C THR A 4 0.09 1.14 -4.41
N PHE A 5 1.14 1.63 -5.06
CA PHE A 5 1.13 2.94 -5.71
C PHE A 5 1.81 2.86 -7.08
N ALA A 6 1.24 3.59 -8.04
CA ALA A 6 1.77 3.68 -9.39
C ALA A 6 3.18 4.31 -9.42
N ASN A 7 3.51 5.13 -8.42
CA ASN A 7 4.80 5.79 -8.32
C ASN A 7 5.26 5.92 -6.84
N HIS A 8 6.56 6.13 -6.66
CA HIS A 8 7.18 6.28 -5.34
C HIS A 8 6.71 7.54 -4.59
N TYR A 9 6.32 8.59 -5.31
CA TYR A 9 5.84 9.84 -4.72
C TYR A 9 4.52 9.64 -3.95
N GLY A 10 3.56 8.92 -4.53
CA GLY A 10 2.31 8.55 -3.86
C GLY A 10 2.54 7.75 -2.58
N ALA A 11 3.48 6.80 -2.63
CA ALA A 11 3.86 6.01 -1.46
C ALA A 11 4.46 6.88 -0.34
N MET A 12 5.29 7.88 -0.67
CA MET A 12 5.83 8.81 0.31
C MET A 12 4.77 9.71 0.95
N LEU A 13 3.82 10.23 0.16
CA LEU A 13 2.70 11.00 0.68
C LEU A 13 1.86 10.16 1.65
N PHE A 14 1.52 8.93 1.25
CA PHE A 14 0.78 8.01 2.10
C PHE A 14 1.49 7.74 3.43
N ARG A 15 2.80 7.49 3.40
CA ARG A 15 3.60 7.31 4.62
C ARG A 15 3.56 8.54 5.53
N LYS A 16 3.55 9.75 4.97
CA LYS A 16 3.42 10.98 5.75
C LYS A 16 2.04 11.09 6.41
N THR A 17 0.98 10.66 5.72
CA THR A 17 -0.40 10.67 6.23
C THR A 17 -0.62 9.63 7.33
N VAL A 18 -0.16 8.39 7.13
CA VAL A 18 -0.32 7.31 8.12
C VAL A 18 0.61 7.51 9.32
N GLY A 19 1.80 8.05 9.08
CA GLY A 19 2.75 8.39 10.14
C GLY A 19 3.56 7.20 10.65
N ALA A 20 3.78 7.17 11.96
CA ALA A 20 4.65 6.19 12.60
C ALA A 20 4.09 4.75 12.43
N GLY A 21 4.94 3.84 11.95
CA GLY A 21 4.55 2.45 11.67
C GLY A 21 4.20 2.17 10.21
N CYS A 22 4.26 3.18 9.33
CA CYS A 22 4.21 3.00 7.89
C CYS A 22 5.62 2.91 7.28
N THR A 23 5.92 1.81 6.60
CA THR A 23 7.22 1.54 5.98
C THR A 23 7.06 1.30 4.49
N LEU A 24 7.95 1.88 3.67
CA LEU A 24 7.96 1.64 2.23
C LEU A 24 8.83 0.44 1.89
N ARG A 25 8.35 -0.41 0.99
CA ARG A 25 9.09 -1.55 0.45
C ARG A 25 8.73 -1.77 -1.03
N PRO A 26 9.58 -2.46 -1.81
CA PRO A 26 9.18 -2.92 -3.15
C PRO A 26 7.88 -3.72 -3.10
N VAL A 27 7.02 -3.56 -4.11
CA VAL A 27 5.77 -4.34 -4.20
C VAL A 27 6.12 -5.84 -4.24
N PRO A 28 5.47 -6.69 -3.42
CA PRO A 28 5.62 -8.13 -3.51
C PRO A 28 5.38 -8.64 -4.93
N ARG A 29 6.26 -9.54 -5.42
CA ARG A 29 6.11 -10.11 -6.79
C ARG A 29 4.77 -10.81 -7.03
N SER A 30 4.14 -11.31 -5.98
CA SER A 30 2.80 -11.92 -6.05
C SER A 30 1.68 -10.91 -6.30
N LEU A 31 1.92 -9.61 -6.04
CA LEU A 31 0.99 -8.52 -6.27
C LEU A 31 1.27 -7.77 -7.57
N SER A 32 2.54 -7.61 -7.93
CA SER A 32 2.93 -6.98 -9.20
C SER A 32 4.30 -7.46 -9.67
N SER A 33 4.44 -7.65 -10.98
CA SER A 33 5.73 -7.94 -11.63
C SER A 33 6.51 -6.67 -11.98
N SER A 34 5.91 -5.48 -11.83
CA SER A 34 6.57 -4.20 -12.02
C SER A 34 7.25 -3.76 -10.72
N CYS A 35 8.41 -3.08 -10.81
CA CYS A 35 9.19 -2.56 -9.67
C CYS A 35 8.50 -1.39 -8.92
N GLY A 36 7.21 -1.51 -8.63
CA GLY A 36 6.43 -0.51 -7.90
C GLY A 36 6.88 -0.40 -6.43
N THR A 37 6.38 0.64 -5.76
CA THR A 37 6.56 0.82 -4.31
C THR A 37 5.24 0.56 -3.60
N CYS A 38 5.28 -0.18 -2.49
CA CYS A 38 4.14 -0.32 -1.59
C CYS A 38 4.46 0.24 -0.20
N ALA A 39 3.41 0.61 0.51
CA ALA A 39 3.45 1.00 1.91
C ALA A 39 2.85 -0.12 2.77
N VAL A 40 3.60 -0.56 3.77
CA VAL A 40 3.13 -1.51 4.79
C VAL A 40 2.83 -0.73 6.04
N PHE A 41 1.62 -0.90 6.57
CA PHE A 41 1.17 -0.20 7.76
C PHE A 41 0.27 -1.09 8.62
N ASN A 42 0.21 -0.74 9.91
CA ASN A 42 -0.64 -1.38 10.91
C ASN A 42 -1.92 -0.56 11.11
N GLY A 43 -3.02 -1.24 11.42
CA GLY A 43 -4.32 -0.62 11.64
C GLY A 43 -5.26 -0.72 10.44
N PRO A 44 -6.48 -0.19 10.58
CA PRO A 44 -7.51 -0.27 9.56
C PRO A 44 -7.15 0.60 8.35
N PHE A 45 -7.58 0.18 7.18
CA PHE A 45 -7.60 1.05 6.00
C PHE A 45 -8.76 2.05 6.13
N LEU A 46 -8.45 3.35 6.04
CA LEU A 46 -9.43 4.42 6.11
C LEU A 46 -9.63 5.04 4.72
N LYS A 47 -10.86 5.45 4.43
CA LYS A 47 -11.23 6.10 3.15
C LYS A 47 -10.43 7.38 2.88
N GLU A 48 -9.99 8.06 3.94
CA GLU A 48 -9.14 9.26 3.88
C GLU A 48 -7.76 9.00 3.27
N TYR A 49 -7.33 7.74 3.21
CA TYR A 49 -6.08 7.37 2.57
C TYR A 49 -6.19 7.24 1.04
N VAL A 50 -7.41 7.18 0.50
CA VAL A 50 -7.66 7.09 -0.94
C VAL A 50 -7.26 8.40 -1.61
N ASN A 51 -6.40 8.30 -2.62
CA ASN A 51 -6.01 9.41 -3.49
C ASN A 51 -5.64 8.86 -4.88
N GLU A 52 -5.42 9.75 -5.84
CA GLU A 52 -5.12 9.40 -7.24
C GLU A 52 -3.91 8.48 -7.45
N ASN A 53 -2.99 8.39 -6.48
CA ASN A 53 -1.80 7.56 -6.57
C ASN A 53 -1.99 6.17 -5.94
N LEU A 54 -3.04 5.96 -5.16
CA LEU A 54 -3.33 4.67 -4.54
C LEU A 54 -3.92 3.75 -5.62
N GLU A 55 -3.30 2.60 -5.83
CA GLU A 55 -3.82 1.61 -6.79
C GLU A 55 -4.72 0.59 -6.10
N ALA A 56 -4.20 -0.07 -5.07
CA ALA A 56 -4.95 -1.10 -4.35
C ALA A 56 -4.47 -1.21 -2.90
N VAL A 57 -5.31 -1.80 -2.06
CA VAL A 57 -4.96 -2.15 -0.68
C VAL A 57 -5.26 -3.62 -0.45
N TYR A 58 -4.32 -4.27 0.22
CA TYR A 58 -4.36 -5.68 0.54
C TYR A 58 -4.21 -5.89 2.05
N GLU A 59 -4.94 -6.87 2.55
CA GLU A 59 -4.69 -7.46 3.85
C GLU A 59 -3.69 -8.62 3.67
N GLU A 60 -2.59 -8.60 4.43
CA GLU A 60 -1.60 -9.67 4.43
C GLU A 60 -1.97 -10.69 5.51
N LYS A 61 -2.29 -11.93 5.13
CA LYS A 61 -2.58 -13.04 6.04
C LYS A 61 -1.75 -14.26 5.64
N ASP A 62 -0.93 -14.78 6.56
CA ASP A 62 -0.13 -16.00 6.34
C ASP A 62 0.67 -15.99 5.01
N GLY A 63 1.24 -14.83 4.66
CA GLY A 63 2.01 -14.63 3.43
C GLY A 63 1.16 -14.53 2.14
N ARG A 64 -0.17 -14.54 2.26
CA ARG A 64 -1.11 -14.25 1.17
C ARG A 64 -1.57 -12.81 1.28
N TYR A 65 -1.98 -12.26 0.13
CA TYR A 65 -2.52 -10.92 0.03
C TYR A 65 -3.96 -11.00 -0.46
N GLU A 66 -4.90 -10.56 0.37
CA GLU A 66 -6.32 -10.46 0.02
C GLU A 66 -6.63 -9.01 -0.30
N MET A 67 -7.08 -8.73 -1.52
CA MET A 67 -7.44 -7.37 -1.92
C MET A 67 -8.70 -6.92 -1.18
N ILE A 68 -8.62 -5.75 -0.54
CA ILE A 68 -9.74 -5.14 0.18
C ILE A 68 -10.20 -3.82 -0.46
N TYR A 69 -9.39 -3.24 -1.35
CA TYR A 69 -9.71 -2.04 -2.11
C TYR A 69 -8.91 -1.99 -3.42
N GLU A 70 -9.53 -1.45 -4.47
CA GLU A 70 -8.92 -1.13 -5.77
C GLU A 70 -9.52 0.21 -6.26
N ASN A 71 -8.67 1.09 -6.80
CA ASN A 71 -9.02 2.43 -7.28
C ASN A 71 -9.22 2.50 -8.79
#